data_AF-A0A396HL06-F1
#
_entry.id   AF-A0A396HL06-F1
#
_cell.length_a   1.000
_cell.length_b   1.000
_cell.length_c   1.000
_cell.angle_alpha   90.00
_cell.angle_beta   90.00
_cell.angle_gamma   90.00
#
_symmetry.space_group_name_H-M   'P 1'
#
loop_
_entity.id
_entity.type
_entity.pdbx_description
1 polymer ?
#
loop_
_entity_poly.entity_id
_entity_poly.type
_entity_poly.pdbx_seq_one_letter_code
_entity_poly.pdbx_strand_id
1 'polypeptide(L)'
;MASSACDKNNMTLCVRCFICGNYRIGMSNTEFKRVEISEETKKEWTEEETLNLLEAITNFGDDWKRVSHQVVGRTDKECVARFLELPFGDQLKPPVDAECESETDWKRQDASVTSDGGNASDSIQGSLLDANLQLEKEESDVEKAISEVIEVQMKNIQDKLINFEDLDVLMEKERQQLEQTKSLFFLDQLNLLFRKTSAPTTEEGNHVKSN
;
A
#
# COMPACT_ATOMS: atom_id res chain seq x y z
N MET A 1 22.19 10.05 12.24
CA MET A 1 22.86 11.28 12.76
C MET A 1 23.81 10.86 13.88
N ALA A 2 25.06 11.30 13.86
CA ALA A 2 26.01 10.97 14.94
C ALA A 2 25.70 11.78 16.21
N SER A 3 25.79 11.17 17.38
CA SER A 3 25.62 11.84 18.67
C SER A 3 26.77 11.46 19.62
N SER A 4 26.96 12.20 20.70
CA SER A 4 27.98 11.91 21.71
C SER A 4 27.31 11.71 23.05
N ALA A 5 27.55 10.58 23.70
CA ALA A 5 26.91 10.22 24.96
C ALA A 5 27.93 10.21 26.11
N CYS A 6 27.49 10.58 27.31
CA CYS A 6 28.26 10.51 28.55
C CYS A 6 27.50 9.70 29.60
N ASP A 7 28.16 8.68 30.16
CA ASP A 7 27.58 7.75 31.13
C ASP A 7 27.37 8.38 32.51
N LYS A 8 28.15 9.42 32.86
CA LYS A 8 28.17 9.98 34.22
C LYS A 8 26.90 10.75 34.61
N ASN A 9 25.97 11.00 33.68
CA ASN A 9 24.66 11.61 33.95
C ASN A 9 23.59 11.21 32.90
N ASN A 10 23.82 10.13 32.12
CA ASN A 10 22.98 9.73 30.99
C ASN A 10 22.63 10.89 30.03
N MET A 11 23.66 11.62 29.58
CA MET A 11 23.51 12.83 28.76
C MET A 11 23.94 12.54 27.32
N THR A 12 23.04 12.77 26.35
CA THR A 12 23.33 12.66 24.91
C THR A 12 23.31 14.03 24.25
N LEU A 13 24.39 14.36 23.54
CA LEU A 13 24.56 15.62 22.82
C LEU A 13 24.60 15.36 21.32
N CYS A 14 23.98 16.23 20.53
CA CYS A 14 24.24 16.24 19.09
C CYS A 14 25.68 16.71 18.81
N VAL A 15 26.21 16.41 17.61
CA VAL A 15 27.57 16.81 17.20
C VAL A 15 27.83 18.30 17.43
N ARG A 16 26.83 19.16 17.15
CA ARG A 16 26.94 20.61 17.32
C ARG A 16 27.12 21.00 18.78
N CYS A 17 26.31 20.45 19.70
CA CYS A 17 26.40 20.77 21.13
C CYS A 17 27.69 20.24 21.77
N PHE A 18 28.22 19.10 21.30
CA PHE A 18 29.52 18.58 21.74
C PHE A 18 30.69 19.49 21.32
N ILE A 19 30.72 19.94 20.07
CA ILE A 19 31.78 20.82 19.56
C ILE A 19 31.70 22.22 20.19
N CYS A 20 30.51 22.75 20.40
CA CYS A 20 30.31 24.07 21.01
C CYS A 20 30.56 24.11 22.53
N GLY A 21 30.92 22.98 23.16
CA GLY A 21 31.18 22.93 24.61
C GLY A 21 29.95 23.23 25.47
N ASN A 22 28.75 23.12 24.90
CA ASN A 22 27.51 23.49 25.55
C ASN A 22 26.96 22.32 26.39
N TYR A 23 27.77 21.87 27.35
CA TYR A 23 27.42 20.85 28.33
C TYR A 23 27.57 21.41 29.75
N ARG A 24 26.99 20.71 30.73
CA ARG A 24 26.95 21.15 32.14
C ARG A 24 28.37 21.46 32.64
N ILE A 25 28.49 22.58 33.37
CA ILE A 25 29.75 23.04 33.99
C ILE A 25 30.28 21.96 34.93
N GLY A 26 31.55 21.61 34.79
CA GLY A 26 32.21 20.55 35.57
C GLY A 26 32.40 19.23 34.82
N MET A 27 31.87 19.10 33.60
CA MET A 27 32.20 17.99 32.70
C MET A 27 33.29 18.40 31.71
N SER A 28 33.97 17.42 31.12
CA SER A 28 35.01 17.66 30.11
C SER A 28 34.71 16.91 28.82
N ASN A 29 35.20 17.41 27.69
CA ASN A 29 34.99 16.79 26.37
C ASN A 29 35.49 15.33 26.29
N THR A 30 36.47 14.95 27.11
CA THR A 30 37.02 13.59 27.19
C THR A 30 36.07 12.58 27.81
N GLU A 31 34.99 13.03 28.47
CA GLU A 31 34.00 12.15 29.11
C GLU A 31 32.87 11.73 28.17
N PHE A 32 32.85 12.25 26.94
CA PHE A 32 31.87 11.89 25.93
C PHE A 32 32.47 10.91 24.93
N LYS A 33 31.75 9.81 24.67
CA LYS A 33 32.07 8.88 23.59
C LYS A 33 31.17 9.17 22.41
N ARG A 34 31.73 9.20 21.19
CA ARG A 34 30.92 9.22 19.98
C ARG A 34 30.13 7.93 19.93
N VAL A 35 28.82 8.06 19.87
CA VAL A 35 27.88 6.96 19.67
C VAL A 35 27.22 7.20 18.33
N GLU A 36 27.43 6.28 17.41
CA GLU A 36 26.53 6.14 16.29
C GLU A 36 25.21 5.67 16.90
N ILE A 37 24.13 6.43 16.68
CA ILE A 37 22.78 5.90 16.89
C ILE A 37 22.64 4.82 15.82
N SER A 38 23.15 3.63 16.13
CA SER A 38 22.88 2.42 15.37
C SER A 38 21.40 2.19 15.59
N GLU A 39 20.60 2.37 14.55
CA GLU A 39 19.24 1.83 14.51
C GLU A 39 19.33 0.42 15.06
N GLU A 40 18.70 0.16 16.21
CA GLU A 40 18.63 -1.20 16.75
C GLU A 40 18.07 -2.08 15.65
N THR A 41 18.95 -2.89 15.06
CA THR A 41 18.69 -3.99 14.13
C THR A 41 17.26 -3.98 13.59
N LYS A 42 17.01 -3.29 12.47
CA LYS A 42 15.78 -3.43 11.67
C LYS A 42 15.63 -4.93 11.38
N LYS A 43 14.86 -5.62 12.23
CA LYS A 43 14.62 -7.04 12.10
C LYS A 43 13.73 -7.18 10.89
N GLU A 44 14.32 -7.61 9.78
CA GLU A 44 13.67 -7.73 8.50
C GLU A 44 12.36 -8.53 8.65
N TRP A 45 11.30 -8.04 8.03
CA TRP A 45 10.00 -8.71 8.09
C TRP A 45 10.00 -9.91 7.16
N THR A 46 9.70 -11.08 7.71
CA THR A 46 9.49 -12.26 6.89
C THR A 46 8.12 -12.19 6.20
N GLU A 47 7.97 -12.94 5.11
CA GLU A 47 6.68 -13.07 4.42
C GLU A 47 5.63 -13.69 5.33
N GLU A 48 6.00 -14.68 6.16
CA GLU A 48 5.11 -15.31 7.13
C GLU A 48 4.60 -14.31 8.19
N GLU A 49 5.48 -13.50 8.77
CA GLU A 49 5.07 -12.43 9.70
C GLU A 49 4.16 -11.39 9.01
N THR A 50 4.43 -11.09 7.74
CA THR A 50 3.61 -10.15 6.96
C THR A 50 2.21 -10.75 6.69
N LEU A 51 2.11 -12.04 6.38
CA LEU A 51 0.82 -12.72 6.19
C LEU A 51 0.02 -12.77 7.50
N ASN A 52 0.67 -13.13 8.61
CA ASN A 52 0.04 -13.15 9.93
C ASN A 52 -0.46 -11.76 10.33
N LEU A 53 0.27 -10.69 9.98
CA LEU A 53 -0.16 -9.31 10.18
C LEU A 53 -1.43 -9.00 9.36
N LEU A 54 -1.46 -9.37 8.08
CA LEU A 54 -2.61 -9.12 7.21
C LEU A 54 -3.85 -9.89 7.68
N GLU A 55 -3.69 -11.16 8.05
CA GLU A 55 -4.80 -11.96 8.61
C GLU A 55 -5.35 -11.32 9.90
N ALA A 56 -4.47 -10.91 10.80
CA ALA A 56 -4.87 -10.26 12.05
C ALA A 56 -5.61 -8.94 11.81
N ILE A 57 -5.18 -8.13 10.84
CA ILE A 57 -5.86 -6.89 10.46
C ILE A 57 -7.23 -7.19 9.83
N THR A 58 -7.36 -8.24 9.01
CA THR A 58 -8.67 -8.61 8.46
C THR A 58 -9.67 -9.05 9.53
N ASN A 59 -9.19 -9.60 10.64
CA ASN A 59 -10.04 -10.09 11.74
C ASN A 59 -10.34 -9.01 12.81
N PHE A 60 -9.37 -8.14 13.11
CA PHE A 60 -9.44 -7.19 14.22
C PHE A 60 -9.46 -5.71 13.81
N GLY A 61 -9.20 -5.39 12.54
CA GLY A 61 -9.17 -4.02 12.04
C GLY A 61 -7.99 -3.20 12.59
N ASP A 62 -8.30 -2.06 13.20
CA ASP A 62 -7.37 -1.07 13.76
C ASP A 62 -7.05 -1.29 15.25
N ASP A 63 -7.51 -2.39 15.84
CA ASP A 63 -7.16 -2.81 17.19
C ASP A 63 -5.70 -3.33 17.25
N TRP A 64 -4.71 -2.45 17.10
CA TRP A 64 -3.27 -2.82 17.05
C TRP A 64 -2.77 -3.60 18.27
N LYS A 65 -3.43 -3.40 19.42
CA LYS A 65 -3.18 -4.20 20.62
C LYS A 65 -3.53 -5.67 20.42
N ARG A 66 -4.60 -6.00 19.70
CA ARG A 66 -4.97 -7.39 19.39
C ARG A 66 -4.15 -7.95 18.25
N VAL A 67 -3.90 -7.13 17.22
CA VAL A 67 -3.09 -7.49 16.05
C VAL A 67 -1.68 -7.93 16.46
N SER A 68 -1.02 -7.18 17.35
CA SER A 68 0.31 -7.53 17.88
C SER A 68 0.36 -8.82 18.69
N HIS A 69 -0.74 -9.30 19.28
CA HIS A 69 -0.76 -10.60 19.96
C HIS A 69 -0.71 -11.77 18.96
N GLN A 70 -1.23 -11.58 17.75
CA GLN A 70 -1.22 -12.60 16.70
C GLN A 70 0.10 -12.61 15.93
N VAL A 71 0.77 -11.46 15.81
CA VAL A 71 2.11 -11.34 15.24
C VAL A 71 3.18 -11.48 16.34
N VAL A 72 3.49 -12.73 16.69
CA VAL A 72 4.39 -13.04 17.81
C VAL A 72 5.77 -12.41 17.63
N GLY A 73 6.19 -11.62 18.61
CA GLY A 73 7.51 -10.98 18.63
C GLY A 73 7.60 -9.65 17.89
N ARG A 74 6.45 -9.08 17.48
CA ARG A 74 6.33 -7.71 16.95
C ARG A 74 5.45 -6.88 17.88
N THR A 75 5.83 -5.63 18.09
CA THR A 75 5.08 -4.66 18.87
C THR A 75 3.96 -4.04 18.05
N ASP A 76 2.98 -3.46 18.72
CA ASP A 76 1.91 -2.68 18.08
C ASP A 76 2.47 -1.63 17.10
N LYS A 77 3.50 -0.90 17.52
CA LYS A 77 4.18 0.10 16.68
C LYS A 77 4.86 -0.49 15.45
N GLU A 78 5.50 -1.65 15.58
CA GLU A 78 6.13 -2.34 14.46
C GLU A 78 5.09 -2.86 13.47
N CYS A 79 3.97 -3.41 13.95
CA CYS A 79 2.84 -3.85 13.11
C CYS A 79 2.26 -2.69 12.29
N VAL A 80 2.03 -1.53 12.93
CA VAL A 80 1.55 -0.32 12.26
C VAL A 80 2.55 0.15 11.21
N ALA A 81 3.83 0.28 11.57
CA ALA A 81 4.88 0.73 10.68
C ALA A 81 4.99 -0.17 9.44
N ARG A 82 4.97 -1.50 9.66
CA ARG A 82 5.01 -2.47 8.57
C ARG A 82 3.81 -2.35 7.64
N PHE A 83 2.61 -2.19 8.19
CA PHE A 83 1.39 -2.05 7.38
C PHE A 83 1.44 -0.81 6.48
N LEU A 84 1.95 0.31 6.99
CA LEU A 84 2.10 1.56 6.21
C LEU A 84 3.20 1.47 5.13
N GLU A 85 4.24 0.66 5.37
CA GLU A 85 5.34 0.43 4.40
C GLU A 85 4.98 -0.54 3.27
N LEU A 86 3.83 -1.22 3.33
CA LEU A 86 3.40 -2.11 2.24
C LEU A 86 3.11 -1.29 0.97
N PRO A 87 3.29 -1.86 -0.23
CA PRO A 87 3.20 -1.13 -1.51
C PRO A 87 1.83 -0.50 -1.81
N PHE A 88 0.80 -0.78 -1.00
CA PHE A 88 -0.51 -0.15 -1.04
C PHE A 88 -0.75 0.87 0.10
N GLY A 89 0.09 0.87 1.15
CA GLY A 89 0.02 1.82 2.26
C GLY A 89 0.33 3.26 1.84
N ASP A 90 1.28 3.44 0.92
CA ASP A 90 1.59 4.76 0.36
C ASP A 90 0.47 5.33 -0.54
N GLN A 91 -0.40 4.47 -1.10
CA GLN A 91 -1.58 4.92 -1.87
C GLN A 91 -2.75 5.38 -0.98
N LEU A 92 -2.68 5.09 0.33
CA LEU A 92 -3.70 5.45 1.32
C LEU A 92 -3.32 6.67 2.17
N LYS A 93 -2.11 7.19 2.03
CA LYS A 93 -1.75 8.47 2.67
C LYS A 93 -2.52 9.58 1.95
N PRO A 94 -3.47 10.27 2.61
CA PRO A 94 -3.93 11.56 2.09
C PRO A 94 -2.70 12.47 1.92
N PRO A 95 -2.69 13.36 0.91
CA PRO A 95 -1.62 14.34 0.74
C PRO A 95 -1.36 15.04 2.08
N VAL A 96 -0.16 14.85 2.62
CA VAL A 96 0.27 15.54 3.83
C VAL A 96 0.66 16.94 3.40
N ASP A 97 -0.34 17.81 3.26
CA ASP A 97 -0.07 19.24 3.27
C ASP A 97 0.49 19.62 4.63
N ALA A 98 1.49 20.48 4.57
CA ALA A 98 2.35 20.88 5.65
C ALA A 98 1.56 21.36 6.90
N GLU A 99 2.02 20.88 8.05
CA GLU A 99 1.89 21.48 9.39
C GLU A 99 0.58 21.26 10.17
N CYS A 100 0.62 20.29 11.09
CA CYS A 100 -0.07 20.41 12.39
C CYS A 100 0.92 20.07 13.51
N GLU A 101 1.68 21.07 13.96
CA GLU A 101 2.29 21.03 15.28
C GLU A 101 1.43 21.85 16.26
N SER A 102 1.09 21.19 17.36
CA SER A 102 0.33 21.68 18.50
C SER A 102 1.00 22.86 19.22
N GLU A 103 0.17 23.84 19.59
CA GLU A 103 0.28 24.75 20.74
C GLU A 103 1.66 25.36 21.09
N THR A 104 1.86 26.65 20.74
CA THR A 104 2.35 27.65 21.71
C THR A 104 1.76 29.05 21.42
N ASP A 105 0.94 29.51 22.36
CA ASP A 105 0.75 30.89 22.86
C ASP A 105 1.45 32.03 22.09
N TRP A 106 0.72 32.74 21.22
CA TRP A 106 1.13 34.06 20.73
C TRP A 106 0.54 35.16 21.60
N LYS A 107 1.23 35.44 22.70
CA LYS A 107 1.00 36.65 23.47
C LYS A 107 1.47 37.85 22.66
N ARG A 108 0.48 38.61 22.21
CA ARG A 108 0.56 39.99 21.72
C ARG A 108 1.62 40.79 22.50
N GLN A 109 2.63 41.31 21.80
CA GLN A 109 3.45 42.41 22.30
C GLN A 109 3.48 43.54 21.28
N ASP A 110 2.89 44.62 21.75
CA ASP A 110 2.76 45.92 21.16
C ASP A 110 4.15 46.56 21.14
N ALA A 111 4.70 46.78 19.95
CA ALA A 111 5.84 47.67 19.76
C ALA A 111 5.39 48.83 18.87
N SER A 112 5.27 49.99 19.49
CA SER A 112 5.02 51.27 18.86
C SER A 112 6.02 51.54 17.73
N VAL A 113 5.54 51.72 16.51
CA VAL A 113 6.24 52.52 15.50
C VAL A 113 5.28 53.64 15.07
N THR A 114 5.79 54.85 15.24
CA THR A 114 5.15 56.13 14.99
C THR A 114 4.81 56.31 13.51
N SER A 115 3.57 56.71 13.27
CA SER A 115 3.01 57.46 12.13
C SER A 115 3.99 57.90 11.04
N ASP A 116 3.76 57.46 9.79
CA ASP A 116 3.60 58.43 8.68
C ASP A 116 2.83 57.87 7.47
N GLY A 117 1.96 58.71 6.91
CA GLY A 117 1.45 58.75 5.53
C GLY A 117 0.93 57.47 4.86
N GLY A 118 -0.40 57.32 4.80
CA GLY A 118 -1.11 56.27 4.07
C GLY A 118 -0.68 56.13 2.60
N ASN A 119 -0.43 54.88 2.20
CA ASN A 119 -0.41 54.30 0.85
C ASN A 119 0.12 52.84 0.90
N ALA A 120 0.77 52.42 1.99
CA ALA A 120 1.33 51.06 2.13
C ALA A 120 0.28 49.99 2.51
N SER A 121 -0.79 50.35 3.23
CA SER A 121 -1.83 49.41 3.68
C SER A 121 -2.64 48.84 2.50
N ASP A 122 -2.99 49.70 1.54
CA ASP A 122 -3.76 49.30 0.35
C ASP A 122 -2.93 48.37 -0.56
N SER A 123 -1.61 48.56 -0.61
CA SER A 123 -0.71 47.71 -1.39
C SER A 123 -0.60 46.30 -0.83
N ILE A 124 -0.51 46.14 0.50
CA ILE A 124 -0.45 44.82 1.14
C ILE A 124 -1.79 44.09 0.99
N GLN A 125 -2.89 44.82 1.15
CA GLN A 125 -4.23 44.27 0.97
C GLN A 125 -4.47 43.84 -0.49
N GLY A 126 -3.99 44.61 -1.47
CA GLY A 126 -4.03 44.24 -2.89
C GLY A 126 -3.23 42.97 -3.19
N SER A 127 -2.00 42.85 -2.67
CA SER A 127 -1.17 41.65 -2.86
C SER A 127 -1.76 40.40 -2.20
N LEU A 128 -2.42 40.53 -1.04
CA LEU A 128 -3.09 39.41 -0.37
C LEU A 128 -4.31 38.93 -1.16
N LEU A 129 -5.10 39.86 -1.71
CA LEU A 129 -6.26 39.51 -2.54
C LEU A 129 -5.85 38.81 -3.84
N ASP A 130 -4.78 39.29 -4.49
CA ASP A 130 -4.24 38.68 -5.70
C ASP A 130 -3.69 37.26 -5.42
N ALA A 131 -2.96 37.08 -4.32
CA ALA A 131 -2.49 35.77 -3.88
C ALA A 131 -3.65 34.80 -3.61
N ASN A 132 -4.72 35.25 -2.94
CA ASN A 132 -5.89 34.40 -2.69
C ASN A 132 -6.65 34.04 -3.97
N LEU A 133 -6.80 34.99 -4.90
CA LEU A 133 -7.43 34.73 -6.19
C LEU A 133 -6.61 33.75 -7.03
N GLN A 134 -5.27 33.85 -6.98
CA GLN A 134 -4.39 32.89 -7.62
C GLN A 134 -4.54 31.51 -6.99
N LEU A 135 -4.58 31.41 -5.65
CA LEU A 135 -4.78 30.13 -4.96
C LEU A 135 -6.10 29.46 -5.34
N GLU A 136 -7.21 30.20 -5.36
CA GLU A 136 -8.54 29.67 -5.74
C GLU A 136 -8.56 29.18 -7.20
N LYS A 137 -7.82 29.86 -8.08
CA LYS A 137 -7.65 29.43 -9.47
C LYS A 137 -6.84 28.13 -9.57
N GLU A 138 -5.70 28.05 -8.89
CA GLU A 138 -4.86 26.84 -8.88
C GLU A 138 -5.61 25.65 -8.26
N GLU A 139 -6.41 25.88 -7.22
CA GLU A 139 -7.28 24.86 -6.61
C GLU A 139 -8.28 24.30 -7.62
N SER A 140 -8.99 25.18 -8.33
CA SER A 140 -9.92 24.80 -9.40
C SER A 140 -9.24 24.04 -10.56
N ASP A 141 -8.04 24.48 -10.96
CA ASP A 141 -7.27 23.81 -12.01
C ASP A 141 -6.84 22.39 -11.57
N VAL A 142 -6.48 22.19 -10.28
CA VAL A 142 -6.17 20.88 -9.70
C VAL A 142 -7.41 19.98 -9.64
N GLU A 143 -8.55 20.48 -9.15
CA GLU A 143 -9.80 19.71 -9.09
C GLU A 143 -10.25 19.24 -10.48
N LYS A 144 -10.09 20.10 -11.48
CA LYS A 144 -10.40 19.76 -12.87
C LYS A 144 -9.47 18.68 -13.40
N ALA A 145 -8.16 18.79 -13.16
CA ALA A 145 -7.20 17.77 -13.58
C ALA A 145 -7.48 16.41 -12.93
N ILE A 146 -7.84 16.38 -11.65
CA ILE A 146 -8.23 15.16 -10.94
C ILE A 146 -9.48 14.56 -11.59
N SER A 147 -10.49 15.39 -11.89
CA SER A 147 -11.71 14.94 -12.56
C SER A 147 -11.42 14.31 -13.92
N GLU A 148 -10.58 14.93 -14.74
CA GLU A 148 -10.16 14.40 -16.04
C GLU A 148 -9.43 13.05 -15.90
N VAL A 149 -8.56 12.91 -14.89
CA VAL A 149 -7.86 11.64 -14.61
C VAL A 149 -8.87 10.55 -14.21
N ILE A 150 -9.80 10.85 -13.31
CA ILE A 150 -10.84 9.89 -12.88
C ILE A 150 -11.69 9.44 -14.06
N GLU A 151 -12.10 10.36 -14.94
CA GLU A 151 -12.86 10.03 -16.14
C GLU A 151 -12.11 9.06 -17.06
N VAL A 152 -10.83 9.32 -17.32
CA VAL A 152 -9.99 8.43 -18.15
C VAL A 152 -9.83 7.05 -17.50
N GLN A 153 -9.58 7.00 -16.19
CA GLN A 153 -9.43 5.73 -15.47
C GLN A 153 -10.74 4.95 -15.43
N MET A 154 -11.86 5.61 -15.17
CA MET A 154 -13.20 5.00 -15.16
C MET A 154 -13.52 4.41 -16.53
N LYS A 155 -13.21 5.13 -17.62
CA LYS A 155 -13.38 4.62 -18.98
C LYS A 155 -12.55 3.37 -19.25
N ASN A 156 -11.28 3.36 -18.85
CA ASN A 156 -10.42 2.17 -19.00
C ASN A 156 -10.94 0.96 -18.22
N ILE A 157 -11.49 1.17 -17.01
CA ILE A 157 -12.11 0.11 -16.22
C ILE A 157 -13.38 -0.42 -16.91
N GLN A 158 -14.23 0.49 -17.43
CA GLN A 158 -15.43 0.12 -18.18
C GLN A 158 -15.08 -0.70 -19.43
N ASP A 159 -14.08 -0.26 -20.21
CA ASP A 159 -13.62 -0.96 -21.41
C ASP A 159 -13.07 -2.35 -21.09
N LYS A 160 -12.28 -2.47 -20.01
CA LYS A 160 -11.81 -3.78 -19.52
C LYS A 160 -12.98 -4.68 -19.14
N LEU A 161 -13.98 -4.18 -18.42
CA LEU A 161 -15.14 -4.95 -18.00
C LEU A 161 -15.90 -5.52 -19.22
N ILE A 162 -16.17 -4.69 -20.23
CA ILE A 162 -16.82 -5.12 -21.47
C ILE A 162 -16.00 -6.21 -22.17
N ASN A 163 -14.69 -6.05 -22.27
CA ASN A 163 -13.82 -7.07 -22.86
C ASN A 163 -13.83 -8.39 -22.07
N PHE A 164 -13.93 -8.35 -20.74
CA PHE A 164 -14.09 -9.55 -19.92
C PHE A 164 -15.44 -10.23 -20.15
N GLU A 165 -16.53 -9.46 -20.25
CA GLU A 165 -17.85 -9.99 -20.57
C GLU A 165 -17.86 -10.71 -21.94
N ASP A 166 -17.24 -10.10 -22.95
CA ASP A 166 -17.09 -10.71 -24.29
C ASP A 166 -16.28 -12.02 -24.23
N LEU A 167 -15.22 -12.05 -23.43
CA LEU A 167 -14.39 -13.23 -23.23
C LEU A 167 -15.14 -14.36 -22.52
N ASP A 168 -15.93 -14.03 -21.49
CA ASP A 168 -16.76 -15.00 -20.76
C ASP A 168 -17.80 -15.63 -21.68
N VAL A 169 -18.45 -14.84 -22.54
CA VAL A 169 -19.38 -15.33 -23.56
C VAL A 169 -18.68 -16.29 -24.53
N LEU A 170 -17.46 -15.96 -24.95
CA LEU A 170 -16.68 -16.81 -25.84
C LEU A 170 -16.33 -18.15 -25.17
N MET A 171 -15.86 -18.12 -23.92
CA MET A 171 -15.52 -19.34 -23.18
C MET A 171 -16.75 -20.24 -22.97
N GLU A 172 -17.90 -19.65 -22.65
CA GLU A 172 -19.14 -20.41 -22.50
C GLU A 172 -19.56 -21.09 -23.82
N LYS A 173 -19.35 -20.42 -24.96
CA LYS A 173 -19.58 -21.00 -26.28
C LYS A 173 -18.64 -22.18 -26.56
N GLU A 174 -17.34 -22.04 -26.30
CA GLU A 174 -16.37 -23.14 -26.48
C GLU A 174 -16.70 -24.34 -25.58
N ARG A 175 -17.09 -24.08 -24.32
CA ARG A 175 -17.53 -25.11 -23.37
C ARG A 175 -18.73 -25.89 -23.91
N GLN A 176 -19.73 -25.21 -24.46
CA GLN A 176 -20.91 -25.85 -25.05
C GLN A 176 -20.55 -26.71 -26.27
N GLN A 177 -19.64 -26.24 -27.15
CA GLN A 177 -19.17 -27.02 -28.29
C GLN A 177 -18.44 -28.30 -27.85
N LEU A 178 -17.63 -28.22 -26.80
CA LEU A 178 -16.95 -29.37 -26.24
C LEU A 178 -17.95 -30.39 -25.68
N GLU A 179 -18.99 -29.92 -24.99
CA GLU A 179 -20.05 -30.76 -24.43
C GLU A 179 -20.86 -31.47 -25.52
N GLN A 180 -21.21 -30.76 -26.60
CA GLN A 180 -21.87 -31.34 -27.77
C GLN A 180 -20.99 -32.42 -28.43
N THR A 181 -19.70 -32.12 -28.61
CA THR A 181 -18.73 -33.06 -29.20
C THR A 181 -18.56 -34.29 -28.32
N LYS A 182 -18.51 -34.12 -27.00
CA LYS A 182 -18.47 -35.21 -26.02
C LYS A 182 -19.72 -36.10 -26.12
N SER A 183 -20.90 -35.49 -26.26
CA SER A 183 -22.15 -36.25 -26.45
C SER A 183 -22.14 -37.05 -27.76
N LEU A 184 -21.62 -36.46 -28.84
CA LEU A 184 -21.50 -37.16 -30.13
C LEU A 184 -20.52 -38.34 -30.03
N PHE A 185 -19.36 -38.12 -29.41
CA PHE A 185 -18.36 -39.16 -29.20
C PHE A 185 -18.89 -40.31 -28.33
N PHE A 186 -19.66 -39.97 -27.29
CA PHE A 186 -20.33 -40.98 -26.46
C PHE A 186 -21.32 -41.83 -27.28
N LEU A 187 -22.11 -41.19 -28.14
CA LEU A 187 -23.03 -41.90 -29.04
C LEU A 187 -22.27 -42.81 -30.03
N ASP A 188 -21.16 -42.35 -30.59
CA ASP A 188 -20.30 -43.15 -31.46
C ASP A 188 -19.72 -44.37 -30.73
N GLN A 189 -19.21 -44.18 -29.50
CA GLN A 189 -18.75 -45.28 -28.65
C GLN A 189 -19.85 -46.31 -28.38
N LEU A 190 -21.08 -45.88 -28.07
CA LEU A 190 -22.21 -46.78 -27.89
C LEU A 190 -22.50 -47.56 -29.19
N ASN A 191 -22.55 -46.88 -30.34
CA ASN A 191 -22.78 -47.52 -31.63
C ASN A 191 -21.71 -48.57 -31.97
N LEU A 192 -20.43 -48.28 -31.69
CA LEU A 192 -19.32 -49.21 -31.87
C LEU A 192 -19.46 -50.45 -30.96
N LEU A 193 -19.82 -50.25 -29.69
CA LEU A 193 -20.06 -51.35 -28.76
C LEU A 193 -21.22 -52.24 -29.22
N PHE A 194 -22.33 -51.66 -29.65
CA PHE A 194 -23.48 -52.41 -30.18
C PHE A 194 -23.12 -53.20 -31.45
N ARG A 195 -22.38 -52.60 -32.39
CA ARG A 195 -21.92 -53.30 -33.60
C ARG A 195 -21.00 -54.48 -33.27
N LYS A 196 -20.06 -54.31 -32.32
CA LYS A 196 -19.15 -55.38 -31.87
C LYS A 196 -19.90 -56.58 -31.29
N THR A 197 -21.00 -56.35 -30.56
CA THR A 197 -21.83 -57.44 -30.01
C THR A 197 -22.70 -58.15 -31.06
N SER A 198 -22.93 -57.53 -32.22
CA SER A 198 -23.75 -58.10 -33.31
C SER A 198 -22.98 -58.94 -34.34
N ALA A 199 -21.64 -58.98 -34.27
CA ALA A 199 -20.84 -59.81 -35.18
C ALA A 199 -20.90 -61.29 -34.75
N PRO A 200 -21.43 -62.21 -35.57
CA PRO A 200 -21.53 -63.62 -35.22
C PRO A 200 -20.15 -64.30 -35.30
N THR A 201 -19.79 -65.05 -34.26
CA THR A 201 -18.68 -66.00 -34.31
C THR A 201 -19.03 -67.13 -35.29
N THR A 202 -18.49 -67.03 -36.50
CA THR A 202 -18.39 -68.16 -37.43
C THR A 202 -16.91 -68.46 -37.55
N GLU A 203 -16.42 -69.53 -36.93
CA GLU A 203 -15.38 -70.40 -37.50
C GLU A 203 -15.57 -71.84 -36.98
N GLU A 204 -15.64 -72.74 -37.95
CA GLU A 204 -15.84 -74.18 -37.88
C GLU A 204 -14.55 -74.90 -37.46
N GLY A 205 -14.68 -75.93 -36.62
CA GLY A 205 -13.62 -76.90 -36.34
C GLY A 205 -14.08 -78.31 -36.68
N ASN A 206 -13.93 -78.70 -37.95
CA ASN A 206 -14.11 -80.06 -38.44
C ASN A 206 -13.19 -81.04 -37.69
N HIS A 207 -13.76 -82.02 -36.96
CA HIS A 207 -13.04 -83.23 -36.56
C HIS A 207 -13.61 -84.45 -37.29
N VAL A 208 -12.91 -84.80 -38.36
CA VAL A 208 -12.98 -86.08 -39.06
C VAL A 208 -12.68 -87.20 -38.07
N LYS A 209 -13.59 -88.17 -37.90
CA LYS A 209 -13.24 -89.52 -37.44
C LYS A 209 -13.50 -90.52 -38.57
N SER A 210 -12.38 -90.98 -39.13
CA SER A 210 -12.25 -92.21 -39.91
C SER A 210 -12.09 -93.39 -38.96
N ASN A 211 -12.70 -94.52 -39.35
CA ASN A 211 -12.71 -95.87 -38.76
C ASN A 211 -13.43 -96.10 -37.43
#